data_AF-A0A919RCN5-F1
#
_entry.id   AF-A0A919RCN5-F1
#
_cell.length_a   1.000
_cell.length_b   1.000
_cell.length_c   1.000
_cell.angle_alpha   90.00
_cell.angle_beta   90.00
_cell.angle_gamma   90.00
#
_symmetry.space_group_name_H-M   'P 1'
#
loop_
_entity.id
_entity.type
_entity.pdbx_description
1 polymer ?
#
loop_
_entity_poly.entity_id
_entity_poly.type
_entity_poly.pdbx_seq_one_letter_code
_entity_poly.pdbx_strand_id
1 'polypeptide(L)'
;MSETVRLPLGPGTELTMSRTRAEQLVMSWSRQLGLSTALVGAVLPDDHPQWERHTGGEGHRDNPEWNLESDLTVAEAFYRSIKNQAKIFFDLLIDHPGQQLSVDDIRRITGGVLSRSHSIAGALSGFSRSQQASGRRYPFYWWEGKPTCYAMKPSVAELFRQARDQVETG
;
A
#
# COMPACT_ATOMS: atom_id res chain seq x y z
N MET A 1 25.05 15.97 9.52
CA MET A 1 24.27 16.93 8.70
C MET A 1 22.81 16.67 9.01
N SER A 2 22.09 17.64 9.59
CA SER A 2 20.70 17.43 10.06
C SER A 2 19.72 17.66 8.92
N GLU A 3 19.00 16.62 8.53
CA GLU A 3 17.93 16.68 7.51
C GLU A 3 16.70 17.40 8.10
N THR A 4 16.16 18.36 7.34
CA THR A 4 15.11 19.28 7.79
C THR A 4 13.84 19.00 7.01
N VAL A 5 12.72 18.85 7.72
CA VAL A 5 11.39 18.59 7.16
C VAL A 5 10.57 19.87 7.20
N ARG A 6 9.86 20.17 6.10
CA ARG A 6 8.90 21.27 6.01
C ARG A 6 7.49 20.72 6.03
N LEU A 7 6.68 21.17 6.98
CA LEU A 7 5.29 20.77 7.11
C LEU A 7 4.37 21.97 6.82
N PRO A 8 3.45 21.88 5.84
CA PRO A 8 2.46 22.92 5.63
C PRO A 8 1.40 22.87 6.74
N LEU A 9 1.23 23.98 7.46
CA LEU A 9 0.21 24.12 8.52
C LEU A 9 -1.04 24.86 8.04
N GLY A 10 -1.06 25.29 6.78
CA GLY A 10 -2.12 26.09 6.17
C GLY A 10 -1.56 27.06 5.14
N PRO A 11 -2.41 27.88 4.49
CA PRO A 11 -1.98 28.83 3.46
C PRO A 11 -0.91 29.78 4.00
N GLY A 12 0.29 29.72 3.42
CA GLY A 12 1.41 30.61 3.75
C GLY A 12 2.13 30.31 5.07
N THR A 13 1.82 29.21 5.77
CA THR A 13 2.48 28.85 7.03
C THR A 13 3.23 27.52 6.88
N GLU A 14 4.55 27.59 6.86
CA GLU A 14 5.43 26.42 6.86
C GLU A 14 6.17 26.31 8.19
N LEU A 15 6.09 25.14 8.81
CA LEU A 15 6.92 24.81 9.97
C LEU A 15 8.14 24.03 9.50
N THR A 16 9.31 24.63 9.69
CA THR A 16 10.59 24.00 9.40
C THR A 16 11.15 23.40 10.69
N MET A 17 11.40 22.09 10.71
CA MET A 17 11.97 21.43 11.88
C MET A 17 12.92 20.30 11.49
N SER A 18 13.80 19.90 12.41
CA SER A 18 14.62 18.71 12.20
C SER A 18 13.75 17.46 12.10
N ARG A 19 14.16 16.50 11.27
CA ARG A 19 13.49 15.21 11.12
C ARG A 19 13.22 14.52 12.47
N THR A 20 14.20 14.54 13.37
CA THR A 20 14.06 13.99 14.74
C THR A 20 12.95 14.67 15.53
N ARG A 21 12.73 15.98 15.36
CA ARG A 21 11.67 16.71 16.04
C ARG A 21 10.30 16.42 15.44
N ALA A 22 10.22 16.20 14.13
CA ALA A 22 9.00 15.74 13.47
C ALA A 22 8.59 14.34 13.96
N GLU A 23 9.56 13.42 14.03
CA GLU A 23 9.35 12.07 14.56
C GLU A 23 8.86 12.10 16.02
N GLN A 24 9.46 12.94 16.86
CA GLN A 24 9.01 13.12 18.25
C GLN A 24 7.58 13.67 18.36
N LEU A 25 7.19 14.61 17.48
CA LEU A 25 5.83 15.16 17.47
C LEU A 25 4.81 14.12 17.03
N VAL A 26 5.10 13.34 15.99
CA VAL A 26 4.26 12.22 15.56
C VAL A 26 4.11 11.20 16.68
N MET A 27 5.21 10.83 17.35
CA MET A 27 5.17 9.93 18.51
C MET A 27 4.39 10.50 19.71
N SER A 28 4.39 11.83 19.89
CA SER A 28 3.63 12.51 20.94
C SER A 28 2.14 12.52 20.63
N TRP A 29 1.75 12.85 19.40
CA TRP A 29 0.36 12.85 18.97
C TRP A 29 -0.26 11.45 18.97
N SER A 30 0.51 10.43 18.56
CA SER A 30 0.08 9.04 18.65
C SER A 30 -0.25 8.63 20.09
N ARG A 31 0.58 9.02 21.06
CA ARG A 31 0.34 8.77 22.49
C ARG A 31 -0.91 9.48 23.02
N GLN A 32 -1.13 10.73 22.62
CA GLN A 32 -2.24 11.55 23.12
C GLN A 32 -3.61 11.11 22.57
N LEU A 33 -3.64 10.50 21.39
CA LEU A 33 -4.85 9.99 20.74
C LEU A 33 -5.16 8.52 21.07
N GLY A 34 -4.40 7.87 21.96
CA GLY A 34 -4.54 6.43 22.22
C GLY A 34 -4.20 5.56 21.00
N LEU A 35 -3.55 6.14 19.98
CA LEU A 35 -3.06 5.43 18.81
C LEU A 35 -1.76 4.75 19.21
N SER A 36 -1.83 3.43 19.41
CA SER A 36 -0.63 2.63 19.64
C SER A 36 0.37 2.90 18.52
N THR A 37 1.57 3.36 18.88
CA THR A 37 2.70 3.62 17.98
C THR A 37 3.12 2.36 17.20
N ALA A 38 2.54 1.21 17.53
CA ALA A 38 2.65 -0.06 16.81
C ALA A 38 1.89 -0.14 15.48
N LEU A 39 1.14 0.89 15.08
CA LEU A 39 0.45 0.93 13.77
C LEU A 39 1.29 1.51 12.63
N VAL A 40 2.42 2.15 12.93
CA VAL A 40 3.27 2.72 11.89
C VAL A 40 4.37 1.72 11.57
N GLY A 41 4.01 0.66 10.84
CA GLY A 41 5.00 -0.03 10.02
C GLY A 41 5.72 1.03 9.17
N ALA A 42 7.04 0.96 9.06
CA ALA A 42 7.82 1.94 8.31
C ALA A 42 7.21 2.11 6.90
N VAL A 43 6.80 3.34 6.56
CA VAL A 43 6.28 3.65 5.23
C VAL A 43 7.46 3.63 4.26
N LEU A 44 7.37 2.75 3.27
CA LEU A 44 8.36 2.60 2.22
C LEU A 44 8.06 3.60 1.09
N PRO A 45 8.93 4.59 0.80
CA PRO A 45 8.82 5.40 -0.41
C PRO A 45 9.03 4.54 -1.68
N ASP A 46 8.60 5.01 -2.85
CA ASP A 46 8.65 4.25 -4.11
C ASP A 46 10.04 3.71 -4.48
N ASP A 47 11.09 4.49 -4.18
CA ASP A 47 12.49 4.19 -4.46
C ASP A 47 13.18 3.35 -3.38
N HIS A 48 12.45 2.93 -2.35
CA HIS A 48 13.03 2.19 -1.24
C HIS A 48 13.56 0.81 -1.70
N PRO A 49 14.83 0.45 -1.41
CA PRO A 49 15.43 -0.79 -1.91
C PRO A 49 14.77 -2.07 -1.38
N GLN A 50 13.94 -1.96 -0.34
CA GLN A 50 13.17 -3.08 0.20
C GLN A 50 12.16 -3.65 -0.79
N TRP A 51 11.67 -2.86 -1.76
CA TRP A 51 10.78 -3.35 -2.81
C TRP A 51 11.45 -4.49 -3.57
N GLU A 52 12.69 -4.31 -4.03
CA GLU A 52 13.43 -5.34 -4.78
C GLU A 52 13.73 -6.62 -3.97
N ARG A 53 13.70 -6.52 -2.64
CA ARG A 53 13.92 -7.63 -1.69
C ARG A 53 12.64 -8.43 -1.41
N HIS A 54 11.56 -8.21 -2.14
CA HIS A 54 10.31 -8.96 -2.01
C HIS A 54 10.51 -10.47 -2.29
N THR A 55 9.69 -11.31 -1.65
CA THR A 55 9.68 -12.77 -1.86
C THR A 55 8.82 -13.19 -3.06
N GLY A 56 8.02 -12.28 -3.62
CA GLY A 56 7.24 -12.53 -4.84
C GLY A 56 8.05 -13.15 -5.98
N GLY A 57 7.50 -14.22 -6.56
CA GLY A 57 8.04 -14.93 -7.72
C GLY A 57 7.39 -14.47 -9.03
N GLU A 58 6.87 -15.43 -9.79
CA GLU A 58 6.22 -15.18 -11.09
C GLU A 58 5.12 -14.13 -10.98
N GLY A 59 5.07 -13.22 -11.97
CA GLY A 59 4.13 -12.10 -12.01
C GLY A 59 4.52 -10.91 -11.14
N HIS A 60 5.53 -11.03 -10.26
CA HIS A 60 6.13 -9.88 -9.55
C HIS A 60 7.45 -9.40 -10.17
N ARG A 61 8.09 -10.21 -11.04
CA ARG A 61 9.41 -9.89 -11.61
C ARG A 61 9.39 -9.76 -13.14
N ASP A 62 8.51 -10.51 -13.80
CA ASP A 62 8.64 -10.80 -15.24
C ASP A 62 8.09 -9.72 -16.16
N ASN A 63 7.10 -8.95 -15.69
CA ASN A 63 6.46 -7.90 -16.46
C ASN A 63 6.96 -6.51 -16.04
N PRO A 64 6.71 -5.44 -16.81
CA PRO A 64 6.97 -4.07 -16.36
C PRO A 64 6.17 -3.70 -15.11
N GLU A 65 6.76 -2.84 -14.28
CA GLU A 65 6.06 -2.15 -13.19
C GLU A 65 4.95 -1.24 -13.75
N TRP A 66 3.98 -0.91 -12.90
CA TRP A 66 2.95 0.09 -13.16
C TRP A 66 3.55 1.51 -13.24
N ASN A 67 3.02 2.30 -14.16
CA ASN A 67 3.38 3.69 -14.35
C ASN A 67 2.14 4.58 -14.13
N LEU A 68 2.25 5.52 -13.19
CA LEU A 68 1.15 6.41 -12.80
C LEU A 68 0.63 7.27 -13.97
N GLU A 69 1.50 7.69 -14.88
CA GLU A 69 1.17 8.61 -15.96
C GLU A 69 0.53 7.91 -17.17
N SER A 70 0.88 6.63 -17.43
CA SER A 70 0.47 5.94 -18.65
C SER A 70 -0.58 4.83 -18.46
N ASP A 71 -0.76 4.33 -17.24
CA ASP A 71 -1.47 3.05 -17.05
C ASP A 71 -2.89 3.18 -16.50
N LEU A 72 -3.45 4.39 -16.38
CA LEU A 72 -4.76 4.61 -15.76
C LEU A 72 -5.87 3.71 -16.37
N THR A 73 -6.01 3.69 -17.69
CA THR A 73 -7.00 2.84 -18.38
C THR A 73 -6.81 1.34 -18.10
N VAL A 74 -5.56 0.89 -18.02
CA VAL A 74 -5.22 -0.51 -17.72
C VAL A 74 -5.51 -0.83 -16.25
N ALA A 75 -5.21 0.10 -15.35
CA ALA A 75 -5.47 0.00 -13.92
C ALA A 75 -6.98 -0.05 -13.63
N GLU A 76 -7.79 0.73 -14.36
CA GLU A 76 -9.25 0.65 -14.27
C GLU A 76 -9.78 -0.72 -14.68
N ALA A 77 -9.33 -1.26 -15.82
CA ALA A 77 -9.75 -2.57 -16.28
C ALA A 77 -9.35 -3.67 -15.27
N PHE A 78 -8.13 -3.57 -14.72
CA PHE A 78 -7.67 -4.43 -13.64
C PHE A 78 -8.59 -4.32 -12.42
N TYR A 79 -8.88 -3.10 -11.96
CA TYR A 79 -9.72 -2.84 -10.79
C TYR A 79 -11.16 -3.32 -10.94
N ARG A 80 -11.78 -3.12 -12.11
CA ARG A 80 -13.14 -3.63 -12.41
C ARG A 80 -13.22 -5.16 -12.37
N SER A 81 -12.11 -5.83 -12.68
CA SER A 81 -12.09 -7.29 -12.81
C SER A 81 -11.95 -8.04 -11.47
N ILE A 82 -11.37 -7.40 -10.44
CA ILE A 82 -11.19 -8.00 -9.12
C ILE A 82 -12.48 -7.90 -8.29
N LYS A 83 -12.80 -8.96 -7.52
CA LYS A 83 -14.07 -9.07 -6.77
C LYS A 83 -13.85 -9.67 -5.38
N ASN A 84 -14.87 -9.55 -4.53
CA ASN A 84 -14.94 -10.22 -3.24
C ASN A 84 -13.71 -9.94 -2.35
N GLN A 85 -13.12 -10.96 -1.75
CA GLN A 85 -11.96 -10.86 -0.87
C GLN A 85 -10.73 -10.23 -1.56
N ALA A 86 -10.56 -10.42 -2.87
CA ALA A 86 -9.48 -9.79 -3.62
C ALA A 86 -9.65 -8.27 -3.65
N LYS A 87 -10.86 -7.77 -3.89
CA LYS A 87 -11.16 -6.33 -3.86
C LYS A 87 -10.94 -5.73 -2.47
N ILE A 88 -11.42 -6.38 -1.41
CA ILE A 88 -11.21 -5.93 -0.02
C ILE A 88 -9.72 -5.85 0.33
N PHE A 89 -8.95 -6.88 -0.01
CA PHE A 89 -7.50 -6.88 0.19
C PHE A 89 -6.82 -5.77 -0.61
N PHE A 90 -7.26 -5.55 -1.85
CA PHE A 90 -6.68 -4.55 -2.73
C PHE A 90 -6.95 -3.12 -2.24
N ASP A 91 -8.21 -2.82 -1.90
CA ASP A 91 -8.63 -1.52 -1.36
C ASP A 91 -7.86 -1.18 -0.09
N LEU A 92 -7.64 -2.18 0.78
CA LEU A 92 -6.80 -2.00 1.97
C LEU A 92 -5.38 -1.54 1.61
N LEU A 93 -4.74 -2.10 0.59
CA LEU A 93 -3.39 -1.68 0.20
C LEU A 93 -3.37 -0.31 -0.49
N ILE A 94 -4.42 0.03 -1.24
CA ILE A 94 -4.60 1.37 -1.84
C ILE A 94 -4.72 2.44 -0.74
N ASP A 95 -5.43 2.13 0.35
CA ASP A 95 -5.68 3.07 1.46
C ASP A 95 -4.49 3.15 2.44
N HIS A 96 -3.52 2.23 2.33
CA HIS A 96 -2.32 2.17 3.16
C HIS A 96 -1.02 2.19 2.32
N PRO A 97 -0.78 3.24 1.52
CA PRO A 97 0.34 3.30 0.58
C PRO A 97 1.70 3.21 1.30
N GLY A 98 2.58 2.36 0.79
CA GLY A 98 3.92 2.13 1.33
C GLY A 98 3.98 1.43 2.68
N GLN A 99 2.84 1.18 3.35
CA GLN A 99 2.82 0.50 4.64
C GLN A 99 2.96 -1.01 4.44
N GLN A 100 3.93 -1.61 5.14
CA GLN A 100 4.03 -3.06 5.24
C GLN A 100 3.03 -3.57 6.28
N LEU A 101 1.93 -4.16 5.80
CA LEU A 101 0.89 -4.73 6.63
C LEU A 101 1.14 -6.22 6.81
N SER A 102 1.31 -6.64 8.06
CA SER A 102 1.32 -8.06 8.38
C SER A 102 -0.07 -8.69 8.24
N VAL A 103 -0.15 -10.02 8.17
CA VAL A 103 -1.43 -10.75 8.25
C VAL A 103 -2.25 -10.33 9.49
N ASP A 104 -1.60 -10.07 10.62
CA ASP A 104 -2.28 -9.62 11.84
C ASP A 104 -2.81 -8.19 11.73
N ASP A 105 -2.08 -7.30 11.05
CA ASP A 105 -2.56 -5.94 10.75
C ASP A 105 -3.77 -5.98 9.83
N ILE A 106 -3.70 -6.76 8.75
CA ILE A 106 -4.80 -6.93 7.80
C ILE A 106 -6.03 -7.47 8.51
N ARG A 107 -5.86 -8.49 9.36
CA ARG A 107 -6.96 -9.06 10.16
C ARG A 107 -7.57 -8.01 11.07
N ARG A 108 -6.76 -7.21 11.75
CA ARG A 108 -7.20 -6.18 12.69
C ARG A 108 -7.96 -5.05 11.98
N ILE A 109 -7.42 -4.54 10.87
CA ILE A 109 -8.01 -3.42 10.11
C ILE A 109 -9.34 -3.86 9.46
N THR A 110 -9.39 -5.06 8.90
CA THR A 110 -10.61 -5.57 8.23
C THR A 110 -11.67 -6.11 9.19
N GLY A 111 -11.51 -5.92 10.51
CA GLY A 111 -12.45 -6.48 11.50
C GLY A 111 -12.56 -8.01 11.44
N GLY A 112 -11.54 -8.69 10.93
CA GLY A 112 -11.51 -10.14 10.77
C GLY A 112 -12.12 -10.69 9.48
N VAL A 113 -12.54 -9.85 8.53
CA VAL A 113 -13.06 -10.32 7.22
C VAL A 113 -12.00 -11.12 6.45
N LEU A 114 -10.72 -10.76 6.58
CA LEU A 114 -9.58 -11.48 6.01
C LEU A 114 -8.80 -12.32 7.06
N SER A 115 -9.48 -12.83 8.10
CA SER A 115 -8.84 -13.41 9.29
C SER A 115 -8.20 -14.80 9.14
N ARG A 116 -8.48 -15.55 8.07
CA ARG A 116 -7.92 -16.89 7.87
C ARG A 116 -6.81 -16.83 6.83
N SER A 117 -5.70 -17.53 7.05
CA SER A 117 -4.61 -17.62 6.06
C SER A 117 -5.11 -18.07 4.68
N HIS A 118 -6.14 -18.93 4.66
CA HIS A 118 -6.83 -19.37 3.44
C HIS A 118 -7.61 -18.24 2.73
N SER A 119 -8.07 -17.22 3.46
CA SER A 119 -8.74 -16.03 2.90
C SER A 119 -7.78 -15.11 2.17
N ILE A 120 -6.55 -14.95 2.67
CA ILE A 120 -5.52 -14.17 1.97
C ILE A 120 -5.06 -14.91 0.72
N ALA A 121 -4.74 -16.21 0.81
CA ALA A 121 -4.40 -17.01 -0.36
C ALA A 121 -5.54 -17.00 -1.41
N GLY A 122 -6.80 -17.09 -0.96
CA GLY A 122 -7.98 -16.95 -1.82
C GLY A 122 -8.08 -15.58 -2.49
N ALA A 123 -7.84 -14.49 -1.75
CA ALA A 123 -7.78 -13.14 -2.30
C ALA A 123 -6.69 -13.03 -3.39
N LEU A 124 -5.49 -13.55 -3.12
CA LEU A 124 -4.36 -13.52 -4.07
C LEU A 124 -4.68 -14.27 -5.38
N SER A 125 -5.42 -15.40 -5.30
CA SER A 125 -5.84 -16.14 -6.50
C SER A 125 -6.74 -15.32 -7.43
N GLY A 126 -7.47 -14.34 -6.88
CA GLY A 126 -8.37 -13.46 -7.62
C GLY A 126 -7.66 -12.49 -8.57
N PHE A 127 -6.35 -12.30 -8.44
CA PHE A 127 -5.59 -11.33 -9.25
C PHE A 127 -4.97 -11.94 -10.52
N SER A 128 -4.82 -13.27 -10.61
CA SER A 128 -3.99 -13.89 -11.66
C SER A 128 -4.44 -13.56 -13.08
N ARG A 129 -5.76 -13.61 -13.36
CA ARG A 129 -6.29 -13.27 -14.68
C ARG A 129 -6.12 -11.78 -15.01
N SER A 130 -6.36 -10.92 -14.03
CA SER A 130 -6.23 -9.46 -14.15
C SER A 130 -4.78 -9.06 -14.40
N GLN A 131 -3.85 -9.70 -13.69
CA GLN A 131 -2.41 -9.51 -13.87
C GLN A 131 -1.98 -9.91 -15.27
N GLN A 132 -2.35 -11.10 -15.74
CA GLN A 132 -2.05 -11.54 -17.11
C GLN A 132 -2.64 -10.59 -18.17
N ALA A 133 -3.91 -10.20 -18.02
CA ALA A 133 -4.58 -9.30 -18.97
C ALA A 133 -3.97 -7.89 -19.00
N SER A 134 -3.44 -7.41 -17.87
CA SER A 134 -2.81 -6.09 -17.80
C SER A 134 -1.43 -6.01 -18.47
N GLY A 135 -0.74 -7.14 -18.62
CA GLY A 135 0.67 -7.16 -19.03
C GLY A 135 1.62 -6.47 -18.04
N ARG A 136 1.16 -6.18 -16.81
CA ARG A 136 1.92 -5.55 -15.72
C ARG A 136 2.22 -6.56 -14.61
N ARG A 137 3.14 -6.20 -13.72
CA ARG A 137 3.36 -6.94 -12.47
C ARG A 137 2.11 -6.92 -11.59
N TYR A 138 2.02 -7.84 -10.63
CA TYR A 138 1.07 -7.66 -9.54
C TYR A 138 1.30 -6.28 -8.87
N PRO A 139 0.22 -5.50 -8.64
CA PRO A 139 0.30 -4.15 -8.06
C PRO A 139 0.63 -4.13 -6.56
N PHE A 140 1.12 -5.23 -5.99
CA PHE A 140 1.51 -5.32 -4.59
C PHE A 140 2.74 -6.22 -4.46
N TYR A 141 3.38 -6.13 -3.30
CA TYR A 141 4.58 -6.86 -2.93
C TYR A 141 4.34 -7.61 -1.63
N TRP A 142 5.08 -8.71 -1.45
CA TRP A 142 5.06 -9.45 -0.20
C TRP A 142 6.44 -9.94 0.20
N TRP A 143 6.64 -10.07 1.50
CA TRP A 143 7.86 -10.58 2.11
C TRP A 143 7.49 -11.74 3.03
N GLU A 144 8.09 -12.89 2.77
CA GLU A 144 7.98 -14.04 3.66
C GLU A 144 8.56 -13.70 5.03
N GLY A 145 7.86 -14.14 6.07
CA GLY A 145 8.23 -13.88 7.45
C GLY A 145 7.24 -14.54 8.40
N LYS A 146 7.44 -14.31 9.69
CA LYS A 146 6.49 -14.71 10.74
C LYS A 146 6.11 -13.46 11.54
N PRO A 147 5.07 -12.70 11.14
CA PRO A 147 4.12 -12.95 10.02
C PRO A 147 4.63 -12.48 8.64
N THR A 148 4.00 -12.99 7.57
CA THR A 148 4.14 -12.47 6.19
C THR A 148 3.60 -11.05 6.12
N CYS A 149 4.28 -10.18 5.38
CA CYS A 149 3.86 -8.79 5.17
C CYS A 149 3.55 -8.52 3.69
N TYR A 150 2.60 -7.61 3.47
CA TYR A 150 2.17 -7.13 2.15
C TYR A 150 2.24 -5.61 2.10
N ALA A 151 2.57 -5.05 0.94
CA ALA A 151 2.54 -3.60 0.73
C ALA A 151 2.30 -3.27 -0.74
N MET A 152 1.92 -2.01 -0.99
CA MET A 152 1.80 -1.45 -2.32
C MET A 152 2.65 -0.18 -2.39
N LYS A 153 3.39 -0.01 -3.50
CA LYS A 153 4.17 1.19 -3.77
C LYS A 153 3.28 2.43 -3.76
N PRO A 154 3.67 3.57 -3.15
CA PRO A 154 2.83 4.76 -3.10
C PRO A 154 2.32 5.26 -4.46
N SER A 155 3.17 5.30 -5.48
CA SER A 155 2.77 5.69 -6.85
C SER A 155 1.74 4.73 -7.47
N VAL A 156 1.85 3.43 -7.18
CA VAL A 156 0.90 2.41 -7.63
C VAL A 156 -0.42 2.53 -6.89
N ALA A 157 -0.38 2.80 -5.58
CA ALA A 157 -1.59 3.06 -4.80
C ALA A 157 -2.35 4.29 -5.29
N GLU A 158 -1.63 5.36 -5.65
CA GLU A 158 -2.24 6.55 -6.25
C GLU A 158 -2.91 6.23 -7.60
N LEU A 159 -2.23 5.48 -8.47
CA LEU A 159 -2.79 5.05 -9.75
C LEU A 159 -4.11 4.28 -9.56
N PHE A 160 -4.13 3.33 -8.61
CA PHE A 160 -5.31 2.52 -8.36
C PHE A 160 -6.40 3.24 -7.57
N ARG A 161 -6.05 4.29 -6.80
CA ARG A 161 -7.02 5.20 -6.20
C ARG A 161 -7.77 5.97 -7.29
N GLN A 162 -7.04 6.54 -8.26
CA GLN A 162 -7.66 7.21 -9.41
C GLN A 162 -8.53 6.24 -10.22
N ALA A 163 -8.03 5.02 -10.46
CA ALA A 163 -8.80 3.99 -11.14
C ALA A 163 -10.09 3.60 -10.38
N ARG A 164 -10.02 3.46 -9.05
CA ARG A 164 -11.19 3.23 -8.19
C ARG A 164 -12.21 4.34 -8.34
N ASP A 165 -11.77 5.59 -8.23
CA ASP A 165 -12.66 6.75 -8.31
C ASP A 165 -13.39 6.81 -9.66
N GLN A 166 -12.72 6.51 -10.78
CA GLN A 166 -13.35 6.44 -12.11
C GLN A 166 -14.38 5.30 -12.24
N VAL A 167 -14.13 4.18 -11.57
CA VAL A 167 -15.02 3.01 -11.59
C VAL A 167 -16.25 3.21 -10.72
N GLU A 168 -16.12 3.96 -9.63
CA GLU A 168 -17.21 4.18 -8.66
C GLU A 168 -18.05 5.43 -8.97
N THR A 169 -17.53 6.37 -9.75
CA THR A 169 -18.26 7.58 -10.18
C THR A 169 -18.90 7.47 -11.57
N GLY A 170 -18.49 6.50 -12.39
CA GLY A 170 -18.99 6.27 -13.75
C GLY A 170 -20.02 5.15 -13.84
#